data_AF-A0A8T4DMI0-F1
#
_entry.id   AF-A0A8T4DMI0-F1
#
_cell.length_a   1.000
_cell.length_b   1.000
_cell.length_c   1.000
_cell.angle_alpha   90.00
_cell.angle_beta   90.00
_cell.angle_gamma   90.00
#
_symmetry.space_group_name_H-M   'P 1'
#
loop_
_entity.id
_entity.type
_entity.pdbx_description
1 polymer ?
#
loop_
_entity_poly.entity_id
_entity_poly.type
_entity_poly.pdbx_seq_one_letter_code
_entity_poly.pdbx_strand_id
1 'polypeptide(L)'
;MKLRQCRRAVGKDSCATGSKVVVIAVAFVMIVALLSTSVTLANADDIRLTGTVTDRYPEGLIGTKWWDVTVEGVISGPTPCPELEVRLVSGPPFPWGYFDDDIAIGDTVEVYGSYNATDCRVSLNGNEEYHITRIPIQEPVLDTGPLANPYPSISGIHTGTITPFVDINVSKMYTYSCPGTGGHTEYAKIWSDTEWNVTATWNGYSGDWRNITFNDSFTLYAGTTYNYSIRTGSYPQIHHNRTLSTESGWINCTQFTDTNGKTYYDWIQAIRLF
;
A
#
# COMPACT_ATOMS: atom_id res chain seq x y z
N MET A 1 80.01 -14.44 -5.14
CA MET A 1 78.75 -15.20 -4.89
C MET A 1 78.70 -15.55 -3.41
N LYS A 2 77.51 -15.62 -2.77
CA LYS A 2 77.37 -15.61 -1.29
C LYS A 2 78.08 -16.81 -0.62
N LEU A 3 78.97 -16.52 0.34
CA LEU A 3 79.59 -17.53 1.21
C LEU A 3 78.70 -17.87 2.41
N ARG A 4 78.65 -19.16 2.78
CA ARG A 4 78.15 -19.63 4.08
C ARG A 4 79.30 -19.58 5.09
N GLN A 5 79.02 -19.25 6.35
CA GLN A 5 79.84 -19.73 7.47
C GLN A 5 79.05 -19.73 8.80
N CYS A 6 79.07 -20.87 9.48
CA CYS A 6 78.80 -20.99 10.91
C CYS A 6 80.09 -21.53 11.55
N ARG A 7 80.55 -20.95 12.66
CA ARG A 7 81.58 -21.57 13.52
C ARG A 7 81.33 -21.33 15.01
N ARG A 8 81.43 -22.43 15.75
CA ARG A 8 81.72 -22.58 17.19
C ARG A 8 83.19 -22.14 17.48
N ALA A 9 83.67 -21.90 18.70
CA ALA A 9 83.11 -21.79 20.07
C ALA A 9 84.20 -21.16 21.00
N VAL A 10 84.36 -21.65 22.26
CA VAL A 10 85.30 -21.22 23.35
C VAL A 10 84.77 -20.03 24.17
N GLY A 11 84.80 -19.97 25.52
CA GLY A 11 85.20 -20.92 26.60
C GLY A 11 84.38 -20.61 27.89
N LYS A 12 84.24 -21.47 28.92
CA LYS A 12 85.22 -21.85 29.98
C LYS A 12 85.94 -20.64 30.59
N ASP A 13 85.99 -20.39 31.91
CA ASP A 13 85.37 -20.98 33.13
C ASP A 13 84.95 -19.78 34.06
N SER A 14 84.61 -19.81 35.37
CA SER A 14 84.75 -20.76 36.50
C SER A 14 83.74 -20.43 37.66
N CYS A 15 83.96 -20.93 38.87
CA CYS A 15 83.03 -20.92 40.03
C CYS A 15 83.02 -19.66 40.94
N ALA A 16 81.89 -19.42 41.60
CA ALA A 16 81.80 -18.82 42.94
C ALA A 16 80.62 -19.45 43.73
N THR A 17 80.78 -19.67 45.04
CA THR A 17 79.85 -20.48 45.86
C THR A 17 78.96 -19.60 46.75
N GLY A 18 77.64 -19.87 46.81
CA GLY A 18 76.70 -19.11 47.66
C GLY A 18 75.44 -19.90 48.05
N SER A 19 75.08 -19.83 49.33
CA SER A 19 74.08 -20.62 50.08
C SER A 19 72.73 -20.96 49.41
N LYS A 20 72.19 -22.13 49.81
CA LYS A 20 70.84 -22.60 49.48
C LYS A 20 69.76 -21.73 50.12
N VAL A 21 68.72 -21.38 49.37
CA VAL A 21 67.36 -21.15 49.90
C VAL A 21 66.38 -21.88 48.99
N VAL A 22 65.64 -22.84 49.54
CA VAL A 22 64.59 -23.57 48.80
C VAL A 22 63.27 -22.85 49.02
N VAL A 23 62.86 -22.03 48.05
CA VAL A 23 61.53 -21.43 48.03
C VAL A 23 60.62 -22.29 47.17
N ILE A 24 59.67 -22.99 47.79
CA ILE A 24 58.66 -23.78 47.08
C ILE A 24 57.60 -22.82 46.54
N ALA A 25 57.72 -22.44 45.26
CA ALA A 25 56.73 -21.62 44.58
C ALA A 25 55.47 -22.44 44.26
N VAL A 26 54.50 -22.44 45.17
CA VAL A 26 53.18 -23.06 44.94
C VAL A 26 52.40 -22.19 43.95
N ALA A 27 52.32 -22.64 42.70
CA ALA A 27 51.62 -21.92 41.64
C ALA A 27 50.09 -22.07 41.77
N PHE A 28 49.46 -21.15 42.50
CA PHE A 28 47.99 -21.00 42.49
C PHE A 28 47.53 -20.39 41.17
N VAL A 29 47.21 -21.24 40.19
CA VAL A 29 46.61 -20.82 38.92
C VAL A 29 45.11 -20.57 39.14
N MET A 30 44.78 -19.39 39.64
CA MET A 30 43.40 -18.89 39.67
C MET A 30 42.93 -18.57 38.26
N ILE A 31 42.36 -19.56 37.56
CA ILE A 31 41.65 -19.34 36.30
C ILE A 31 40.34 -18.62 36.61
N VAL A 32 40.39 -17.28 36.62
CA VAL A 32 39.18 -16.46 36.58
C VAL A 32 38.60 -16.59 35.17
N ALA A 33 37.71 -17.56 35.00
CA ALA A 33 36.89 -17.70 33.81
C ALA A 33 35.91 -16.51 33.74
N LEU A 34 36.37 -15.41 33.14
CA LEU A 34 35.52 -14.31 32.69
C LEU A 34 34.62 -14.84 31.56
N LEU A 35 33.53 -15.49 31.97
CA LEU A 35 32.33 -15.65 31.17
C LEU A 35 31.76 -14.25 30.94
N SER A 36 32.30 -13.57 29.92
CA SER A 36 31.65 -12.42 29.32
C SER A 36 30.34 -12.92 28.70
N THR A 37 29.27 -12.91 29.50
CA THR A 37 27.91 -12.96 28.99
C THR A 37 27.72 -11.70 28.17
N SER A 38 28.07 -11.77 26.88
CA SER A 38 27.63 -10.83 25.87
C SER A 38 26.11 -10.93 25.86
N VAL A 39 25.47 -10.04 26.63
CA VAL A 39 24.06 -9.72 26.47
C VAL A 39 23.96 -9.21 25.04
N THR A 40 23.52 -10.07 24.14
CA THR A 40 23.00 -9.66 22.85
C THR A 40 21.78 -8.83 23.15
N LEU A 41 21.98 -7.52 23.25
CA LEU A 41 20.91 -6.56 22.98
C LEU A 41 20.32 -7.01 21.65
N ALA A 42 19.06 -7.43 21.65
CA ALA A 42 18.35 -7.64 20.41
C ALA A 42 18.32 -6.27 19.74
N ASN A 43 19.03 -6.14 18.61
CA ASN A 43 18.87 -4.95 17.77
C ASN A 43 17.40 -4.92 17.37
N ALA A 44 16.73 -3.82 17.73
CA ALA A 44 15.36 -3.62 17.33
C ALA A 44 15.38 -3.12 15.88
N ASP A 45 15.50 -4.06 14.95
CA ASP A 45 15.57 -3.80 13.52
C ASP A 45 14.26 -3.17 13.03
N ASP A 46 14.35 -2.20 12.12
CA ASP A 46 13.16 -1.54 11.56
C ASP A 46 12.39 -2.52 10.67
N ILE A 47 11.07 -2.60 10.87
CA ILE A 47 10.15 -3.40 10.07
C ILE A 47 9.12 -2.49 9.39
N ARG A 48 8.77 -2.84 8.14
CA ARG A 48 7.63 -2.29 7.42
C ARG A 48 6.72 -3.43 6.96
N LEU A 49 5.44 -3.37 7.31
CA LEU A 49 4.48 -4.45 7.11
C LEU A 49 3.07 -3.92 6.82
N THR A 50 2.20 -4.81 6.34
CA THR A 50 0.76 -4.61 6.26
C THR A 50 0.02 -5.63 7.11
N GLY A 51 -1.11 -5.25 7.67
CA GLY A 51 -1.95 -6.14 8.46
C GLY A 51 -3.30 -5.52 8.78
N THR A 52 -4.18 -6.27 9.45
CA THR A 52 -5.50 -5.81 9.87
C THR A 52 -5.55 -5.63 11.40
N VAL A 53 -6.15 -4.53 11.86
CA VAL A 53 -6.31 -4.18 13.28
C VAL A 53 -7.40 -5.03 13.93
N THR A 54 -7.08 -5.67 15.05
CA THR A 54 -7.95 -6.63 15.76
C THR A 54 -8.43 -6.11 17.12
N ASP A 55 -7.62 -5.33 17.82
CA ASP A 55 -8.03 -4.54 18.98
C ASP A 55 -7.30 -3.18 18.98
N ARG A 56 -7.82 -2.17 19.71
CA ARG A 56 -7.16 -0.88 19.88
C ARG A 56 -7.36 -0.33 21.30
N TYR A 57 -6.38 0.46 21.74
CA TYR A 57 -6.44 1.17 23.02
C TYR A 57 -7.75 1.98 23.18
N PRO A 58 -8.45 1.86 24.33
CA PRO A 58 -9.75 2.52 24.53
C PRO A 58 -9.65 4.05 24.51
N GLU A 59 -10.68 4.66 23.90
CA GLU A 59 -10.76 6.11 23.68
C GLU A 59 -10.74 6.93 24.98
N GLY A 60 -10.15 8.14 24.89
CA GLY A 60 -10.22 9.16 25.94
C GLY A 60 -9.14 9.12 27.02
N LEU A 61 -8.23 8.15 27.00
CA LEU A 61 -7.09 8.10 27.93
C LEU A 61 -5.81 8.72 27.32
N ILE A 62 -5.05 9.47 28.13
CA ILE A 62 -3.85 10.21 27.69
C ILE A 62 -2.58 9.46 28.13
N GLY A 63 -1.60 9.30 27.24
CA GLY A 63 -0.22 8.91 27.60
C GLY A 63 0.39 7.77 26.77
N THR A 64 -0.41 6.87 26.22
CA THR A 64 0.05 5.77 25.34
C THR A 64 -1.10 5.35 24.45
N LYS A 65 -0.81 5.04 23.18
CA LYS A 65 -1.72 4.41 22.23
C LYS A 65 -1.12 3.07 21.79
N TRP A 66 -1.99 2.10 21.53
CA TRP A 66 -1.60 0.84 20.90
C TRP A 66 -2.73 0.26 20.06
N TRP A 67 -2.35 -0.62 19.13
CA TRP A 67 -3.21 -1.38 18.22
C TRP A 67 -2.65 -2.79 18.11
N ASP A 68 -3.49 -3.81 18.26
CA ASP A 68 -3.09 -5.19 17.99
C ASP A 68 -3.36 -5.53 16.53
N VAL A 69 -2.32 -5.91 15.79
CA VAL A 69 -2.34 -6.10 14.34
C VAL A 69 -2.01 -7.53 13.97
N THR A 70 -2.91 -8.19 13.23
CA THR A 70 -2.62 -9.45 12.54
C THR A 70 -1.86 -9.14 11.25
N VAL A 71 -0.66 -9.68 11.09
CA VAL A 71 0.23 -9.40 9.95
C VAL A 71 -0.20 -10.19 8.71
N GLU A 72 -0.44 -9.48 7.61
CA GLU A 72 -0.83 -10.04 6.32
C GLU A 72 0.34 -10.08 5.32
N GLY A 73 1.28 -9.13 5.42
CA GLY A 73 2.43 -9.04 4.52
C GLY A 73 3.59 -8.26 5.11
N VAL A 74 4.82 -8.54 4.67
CA VAL A 74 6.05 -7.83 5.08
C VAL A 74 6.64 -7.15 3.86
N ILE A 75 6.81 -5.82 3.94
CA ILE A 75 7.38 -4.98 2.89
C ILE A 75 8.91 -4.96 3.01
N SER A 76 9.43 -4.82 4.24
CA SER A 76 10.86 -4.86 4.54
C SER A 76 11.14 -5.12 6.02
N GLY A 77 12.34 -5.64 6.34
CA GLY A 77 12.78 -5.87 7.72
C GLY A 77 12.81 -7.36 8.10
N PRO A 78 12.86 -7.68 9.41
CA PRO A 78 12.87 -9.05 9.91
C PRO A 78 11.51 -9.77 9.74
N THR A 79 11.47 -11.08 9.95
CA THR A 79 10.21 -11.84 10.02
C THR A 79 9.48 -11.55 11.35
N PRO A 80 8.23 -11.06 11.32
CA PRO A 80 7.49 -10.75 12.54
C PRO A 80 6.74 -11.96 13.12
N CYS A 81 6.19 -11.77 14.31
CA CYS A 81 5.11 -12.59 14.85
C CYS A 81 3.84 -12.43 13.97
N PRO A 82 2.96 -13.45 13.86
CA PRO A 82 1.70 -13.34 13.10
C PRO A 82 0.73 -12.30 13.65
N GLU A 83 0.82 -12.02 14.95
CA GLU A 83 0.06 -10.99 15.67
C GLU A 83 1.06 -10.17 16.51
N LEU A 84 0.90 -8.84 16.58
CA LEU A 84 1.80 -7.95 17.31
C LEU A 84 1.14 -6.66 17.84
N GLU A 85 1.65 -6.12 18.94
CA GLU A 85 1.29 -4.78 19.46
C GLU A 85 2.04 -3.73 18.61
N VAL A 86 1.35 -2.78 17.99
CA VAL A 86 1.94 -1.53 17.49
C VAL A 86 1.73 -0.46 18.54
N ARG A 87 2.79 0.19 19.02
CA ARG A 87 2.74 1.06 20.21
C ARG A 87 3.38 2.42 20.01
N LEU A 88 2.71 3.46 20.52
CA LEU A 88 3.25 4.81 20.66
C LEU A 88 3.01 5.35 22.07
N VAL A 89 4.08 5.68 22.79
CA VAL A 89 4.02 6.38 24.08
C VAL A 89 4.08 7.88 23.82
N SER A 90 3.04 8.62 24.18
CA SER A 90 2.99 10.08 24.06
C SER A 90 3.69 10.74 25.25
N GLY A 91 5.00 10.50 25.36
CA GLY A 91 5.93 11.06 26.34
C GLY A 91 7.38 10.83 25.87
N PRO A 92 8.39 11.32 26.61
CA PRO A 92 9.79 10.96 26.32
C PRO A 92 9.97 9.43 26.26
N PRO A 93 10.74 8.87 25.31
CA PRO A 93 11.66 9.56 24.40
C PRO A 93 10.98 10.19 23.18
N PHE A 94 11.57 11.29 22.72
CA PHE A 94 11.34 11.92 21.42
C PHE A 94 12.47 11.52 20.44
N PRO A 95 12.25 11.54 19.12
CA PRO A 95 10.99 11.87 18.42
C PRO A 95 9.95 10.74 18.49
N TRP A 96 8.75 11.03 17.99
CA TRP A 96 7.67 10.06 17.78
C TRP A 96 7.31 10.01 16.31
N GLY A 97 6.88 8.82 15.86
CA GLY A 97 6.26 8.63 14.57
C GLY A 97 4.83 9.17 14.48
N TYR A 98 4.28 9.12 13.27
CA TYR A 98 2.89 9.47 13.00
C TYR A 98 1.93 8.33 13.39
N PHE A 99 0.67 8.66 13.67
CA PHE A 99 -0.42 7.69 13.73
C PHE A 99 -1.69 8.34 13.20
N ASP A 100 -2.52 7.56 12.53
CA ASP A 100 -3.87 7.96 12.17
C ASP A 100 -4.83 7.72 13.37
N ASP A 101 -5.56 8.77 13.77
CA ASP A 101 -6.52 8.73 14.89
C ASP A 101 -7.80 7.94 14.55
N ASP A 102 -8.15 7.86 13.27
CA ASP A 102 -9.40 7.29 12.76
C ASP A 102 -9.32 5.76 12.48
N ILE A 103 -8.20 5.12 12.81
CA ILE A 103 -7.99 3.66 12.69
C ILE A 103 -8.93 2.89 13.62
N ALA A 104 -9.89 2.17 13.06
CA ALA A 104 -10.85 1.32 13.75
C ALA A 104 -10.43 -0.17 13.74
N ILE A 105 -11.14 -0.99 14.52
CA ILE A 105 -11.02 -2.45 14.45
C ILE A 105 -11.59 -2.93 13.11
N GLY A 106 -10.86 -3.81 12.43
CA GLY A 106 -11.17 -4.29 11.07
C GLY A 106 -10.51 -3.48 9.95
N ASP A 107 -9.78 -2.41 10.25
CA ASP A 107 -9.02 -1.66 9.24
C ASP A 107 -7.70 -2.34 8.87
N THR A 108 -7.41 -2.40 7.58
CA THR A 108 -6.07 -2.69 7.07
C THR A 108 -5.16 -1.46 7.26
N VAL A 109 -3.95 -1.68 7.73
CA VAL A 109 -2.95 -0.65 8.06
C VAL A 109 -1.60 -0.96 7.41
N GLU A 110 -0.85 0.10 7.08
CA GLU A 110 0.60 0.01 6.91
C GLU A 110 1.26 0.40 8.24
N VAL A 111 2.27 -0.35 8.65
CA VAL A 111 3.05 -0.11 9.86
C VAL A 111 4.52 -0.01 9.48
N TYR A 112 5.21 1.03 9.95
CA TYR A 112 6.66 1.17 9.89
C TYR A 112 7.19 1.55 11.29
N GLY A 113 8.11 0.77 11.84
CA GLY A 113 8.65 1.04 13.19
C GLY A 113 9.72 0.06 13.64
N SER A 114 10.33 0.35 14.80
CA SER A 114 11.38 -0.48 15.39
C SER A 114 10.80 -1.74 16.03
N TYR A 115 11.18 -2.92 15.56
CA TYR A 115 10.57 -4.19 15.97
C TYR A 115 11.35 -4.93 17.05
N ASN A 116 10.66 -5.38 18.11
CA ASN A 116 11.19 -6.32 19.09
C ASN A 116 10.50 -7.69 18.96
N ALA A 117 11.23 -8.66 18.41
CA ALA A 117 10.80 -10.05 18.26
C ALA A 117 10.59 -10.79 19.59
N THR A 118 11.13 -10.29 20.72
CA THR A 118 10.93 -10.89 22.05
C THR A 118 9.55 -10.60 22.62
N ASP A 119 9.04 -9.39 22.35
CA ASP A 119 7.79 -8.88 22.91
C ASP A 119 6.63 -8.94 21.89
N CYS A 120 6.88 -9.41 20.66
CA CYS A 120 6.00 -9.25 19.49
C CYS A 120 5.46 -7.82 19.38
N ARG A 121 6.35 -6.81 19.36
CA ARG A 121 5.95 -5.39 19.37
C ARG A 121 6.71 -4.54 18.36
N VAL A 122 5.98 -3.63 17.69
CA VAL A 122 6.55 -2.52 16.91
C VAL A 122 6.43 -1.21 17.71
N SER A 123 7.56 -0.52 17.88
CA SER A 123 7.64 0.81 18.52
C SER A 123 7.59 1.91 17.47
N LEU A 124 6.65 2.84 17.64
CA LEU A 124 6.60 4.11 16.89
C LEU A 124 7.34 5.25 17.60
N ASN A 125 7.95 5.01 18.77
CA ASN A 125 8.88 5.95 19.40
C ASN A 125 10.30 5.76 18.83
N GLY A 126 11.01 6.86 18.58
CA GLY A 126 12.44 6.89 18.24
C GLY A 126 12.79 7.53 16.88
N ASN A 127 11.86 7.56 15.93
CA ASN A 127 12.03 8.17 14.60
C ASN A 127 10.73 8.88 14.18
N GLU A 128 10.81 9.99 13.47
CA GLU A 128 9.66 10.74 12.91
C GLU A 128 9.06 10.05 11.67
N GLU A 129 9.85 9.22 10.97
CA GLU A 129 9.38 8.48 9.80
C GLU A 129 8.49 7.27 10.16
N TYR A 130 8.62 6.74 11.38
CA TYR A 130 7.80 5.62 11.86
C TYR A 130 6.32 6.00 11.80
N HIS A 131 5.44 5.04 11.51
CA HIS A 131 4.01 5.28 11.49
C HIS A 131 3.15 4.04 11.64
N ILE A 132 1.89 4.26 12.03
CA ILE A 132 0.76 3.41 11.66
C ILE A 132 -0.27 4.24 10.90
N THR A 133 -0.64 3.81 9.69
CA THR A 133 -1.58 4.52 8.83
C THR A 133 -2.64 3.57 8.30
N ARG A 134 -3.90 4.02 8.27
CA ARG A 134 -4.97 3.29 7.60
C ARG A 134 -4.67 3.21 6.12
N ILE A 135 -4.66 2.00 5.56
CA ILE A 135 -4.74 1.82 4.12
C ILE A 135 -6.23 1.97 3.78
N PRO A 136 -6.65 3.05 3.11
CA PRO A 136 -8.05 3.20 2.74
C PRO A 136 -8.43 2.07 1.79
N ILE A 137 -9.53 1.38 2.06
CA ILE A 137 -10.11 0.41 1.13
C ILE A 137 -10.50 1.18 -0.13
N GLN A 138 -9.66 1.10 -1.16
CA GLN A 138 -9.94 1.70 -2.46
C GLN A 138 -11.00 0.84 -3.14
N GLU A 139 -12.28 1.18 -2.93
CA GLU A 139 -13.38 0.51 -3.64
C GLU A 139 -13.09 0.48 -5.15
N PRO A 140 -13.19 -0.70 -5.79
CA PRO A 140 -12.81 -0.84 -7.18
C PRO A 140 -13.77 -0.06 -8.07
N VAL A 141 -13.22 0.86 -8.85
CA VAL A 141 -13.94 1.72 -9.79
C VAL A 141 -13.70 1.26 -11.22
N LEU A 142 -14.70 1.34 -12.09
CA LEU A 142 -14.47 1.22 -13.53
C LEU A 142 -14.07 2.60 -14.06
N ASP A 143 -12.76 2.84 -14.19
CA ASP A 143 -12.23 4.06 -14.80
C ASP A 143 -11.61 3.78 -16.17
N THR A 144 -12.12 4.43 -17.20
CA THR A 144 -11.56 4.37 -18.57
C THR A 144 -10.43 5.37 -18.81
N GLY A 145 -10.24 6.33 -17.88
CA GLY A 145 -9.21 7.35 -17.91
C GLY A 145 -9.45 8.49 -18.92
N PRO A 146 -8.80 9.65 -18.70
CA PRO A 146 -8.77 10.74 -19.67
C PRO A 146 -7.84 10.43 -20.85
N LEU A 147 -8.13 11.02 -22.02
CA LEU A 147 -7.24 11.01 -23.16
C LEU A 147 -6.30 12.22 -23.14
N ALA A 148 -4.99 11.97 -23.31
CA ALA A 148 -3.99 13.02 -23.52
C ALA A 148 -4.25 13.83 -24.81
N ASN A 149 -4.84 13.19 -25.84
CA ASN A 149 -5.32 13.82 -27.06
C ASN A 149 -6.85 13.63 -27.15
N PRO A 150 -7.66 14.51 -26.54
CA PRO A 150 -9.11 14.32 -26.37
C PRO A 150 -9.94 14.69 -27.62
N TYR A 151 -9.34 14.74 -28.81
CA TYR A 151 -9.99 15.06 -30.07
C TYR A 151 -9.59 14.05 -31.16
N PRO A 152 -10.49 13.72 -32.12
CA PRO A 152 -11.82 14.29 -32.31
C PRO A 152 -12.83 13.90 -31.23
N SER A 153 -13.94 14.63 -31.15
CA SER A 153 -14.99 14.47 -30.16
C SER A 153 -16.28 15.05 -30.71
N ILE A 154 -17.43 14.49 -30.31
CA ILE A 154 -18.77 15.01 -30.59
C ILE A 154 -19.77 14.33 -29.63
N SER A 155 -20.87 15.00 -29.29
CA SER A 155 -21.99 14.39 -28.54
C SER A 155 -22.75 13.37 -29.39
N GLY A 156 -23.37 12.40 -28.72
CA GLY A 156 -24.21 11.39 -29.37
C GLY A 156 -24.79 10.37 -28.39
N ILE A 157 -25.10 9.18 -28.91
CA ILE A 157 -25.53 8.03 -28.12
C ILE A 157 -24.48 6.93 -28.27
N HIS A 158 -23.80 6.59 -27.18
CA HIS A 158 -22.87 5.48 -27.10
C HIS A 158 -23.61 4.26 -26.52
N THR A 159 -23.53 3.13 -27.21
CA THR A 159 -24.06 1.85 -26.76
C THR A 159 -22.96 0.80 -26.81
N GLY A 160 -23.03 -0.17 -25.91
CA GLY A 160 -21.96 -1.13 -25.73
C GLY A 160 -22.19 -2.08 -24.58
N THR A 161 -21.11 -2.75 -24.19
CA THR A 161 -21.09 -3.65 -23.04
C THR A 161 -19.96 -3.33 -22.08
N ILE A 162 -20.21 -3.59 -20.79
CA ILE A 162 -19.27 -3.53 -19.67
C ILE A 162 -19.17 -4.95 -19.09
N THR A 163 -17.99 -5.37 -18.66
CA THR A 163 -17.80 -6.66 -17.95
C THR A 163 -16.72 -6.48 -16.88
N PRO A 164 -17.09 -6.38 -15.60
CA PRO A 164 -16.13 -6.21 -14.50
C PRO A 164 -15.23 -7.44 -14.30
N PHE A 165 -14.03 -7.23 -13.78
CA PHE A 165 -13.16 -8.28 -13.24
C PHE A 165 -13.42 -8.55 -11.75
N VAL A 166 -13.95 -7.56 -11.05
CA VAL A 166 -14.24 -7.51 -9.62
C VAL A 166 -15.63 -6.93 -9.41
N ASP A 167 -16.25 -7.11 -8.25
CA ASP A 167 -17.53 -6.48 -7.93
C ASP A 167 -17.35 -4.97 -7.77
N ILE A 168 -18.10 -4.17 -8.54
CA ILE A 168 -18.01 -2.70 -8.56
C ILE A 168 -19.32 -2.13 -8.03
N ASN A 169 -19.24 -1.40 -6.93
CA ASN A 169 -20.34 -0.61 -6.39
C ASN A 169 -20.50 0.68 -7.20
N VAL A 170 -21.73 1.03 -7.60
CA VAL A 170 -22.01 2.18 -8.46
C VAL A 170 -23.15 3.01 -7.90
N SER A 171 -22.87 4.27 -7.60
CA SER A 171 -23.78 5.34 -7.19
C SER A 171 -23.91 6.46 -8.25
N LYS A 172 -22.88 6.67 -9.09
CA LYS A 172 -22.75 7.80 -10.03
C LYS A 172 -21.80 7.49 -11.19
N MET A 173 -21.97 8.21 -12.29
CA MET A 173 -21.05 8.16 -13.42
C MET A 173 -20.48 9.54 -13.73
N TYR A 174 -19.14 9.64 -13.76
CA TYR A 174 -18.41 10.80 -14.27
C TYR A 174 -18.20 10.68 -15.79
N THR A 175 -18.26 11.81 -16.49
CA THR A 175 -17.90 11.90 -17.91
C THR A 175 -16.64 12.76 -18.06
N TYR A 176 -15.58 12.22 -18.67
CA TYR A 176 -14.41 13.03 -19.01
C TYR A 176 -14.78 14.02 -20.13
N SER A 177 -14.56 15.32 -19.90
CA SER A 177 -14.93 16.39 -20.85
C SER A 177 -13.74 16.87 -21.68
N CYS A 178 -13.93 17.22 -22.96
CA CYS A 178 -12.88 17.88 -23.74
C CYS A 178 -12.58 19.28 -23.17
N PRO A 179 -11.30 19.72 -23.09
CA PRO A 179 -10.94 21.00 -22.46
C PRO A 179 -11.73 22.19 -23.02
N GLY A 180 -12.36 22.96 -22.13
CA GLY A 180 -13.15 24.16 -22.45
C GLY A 180 -14.59 23.92 -22.93
N THR A 181 -15.04 22.67 -23.06
CA THR A 181 -16.33 22.36 -23.74
C THR A 181 -17.51 22.06 -22.82
N GLY A 182 -17.25 21.56 -21.60
CA GLY A 182 -18.31 21.11 -20.69
C GLY A 182 -19.03 19.83 -21.12
N GLY A 183 -18.37 18.92 -21.84
CA GLY A 183 -18.88 17.57 -22.10
C GLY A 183 -19.39 16.86 -20.84
N HIS A 184 -20.58 16.27 -20.91
CA HIS A 184 -21.23 15.57 -19.80
C HIS A 184 -22.17 14.48 -20.32
N THR A 185 -22.72 13.65 -19.43
CA THR A 185 -23.81 12.72 -19.78
C THR A 185 -25.15 13.35 -19.44
N GLU A 186 -26.08 13.36 -20.40
CA GLU A 186 -27.47 13.80 -20.19
C GLU A 186 -28.38 12.68 -19.71
N TYR A 187 -28.09 11.42 -20.10
CA TYR A 187 -28.84 10.23 -19.69
C TYR A 187 -27.94 8.99 -19.74
N ALA A 188 -28.02 8.15 -18.72
CA ALA A 188 -27.38 6.85 -18.67
C ALA A 188 -28.40 5.74 -18.40
N LYS A 189 -28.26 4.60 -19.09
CA LYS A 189 -28.92 3.34 -18.77
C LYS A 189 -27.90 2.22 -18.77
N ILE A 190 -27.95 1.35 -17.76
CA ILE A 190 -27.21 0.09 -17.69
C ILE A 190 -28.23 -1.04 -17.44
N TRP A 191 -28.08 -2.18 -18.12
CA TRP A 191 -28.98 -3.33 -17.96
C TRP A 191 -28.28 -4.66 -18.18
N SER A 192 -28.84 -5.72 -17.61
CA SER A 192 -28.44 -7.10 -17.89
C SER A 192 -29.33 -7.69 -18.99
N ASP A 193 -29.06 -8.92 -19.46
CA ASP A 193 -29.99 -9.65 -20.34
C ASP A 193 -31.23 -10.20 -19.59
N THR A 194 -31.36 -9.91 -18.28
CA THR A 194 -32.57 -10.12 -17.47
C THR A 194 -33.39 -8.82 -17.36
N GLU A 195 -34.50 -8.83 -16.62
CA GLU A 195 -35.33 -7.63 -16.41
C GLU A 195 -34.62 -6.51 -15.60
N TRP A 196 -33.48 -6.81 -14.93
CA TRP A 196 -32.73 -5.80 -14.18
C TRP A 196 -32.13 -4.72 -15.08
N ASN A 197 -32.45 -3.47 -14.77
CA ASN A 197 -31.89 -2.27 -15.37
C ASN A 197 -31.95 -1.07 -14.42
N VAL A 198 -31.02 -0.14 -14.59
CA VAL A 198 -30.90 1.12 -13.84
C VAL A 198 -30.74 2.30 -14.81
N THR A 199 -31.26 3.46 -14.43
CA THR A 199 -31.21 4.70 -15.23
C THR A 199 -30.88 5.92 -14.39
N ALA A 200 -30.18 6.88 -14.99
CA ALA A 200 -29.97 8.21 -14.42
C ALA A 200 -30.20 9.29 -15.49
N THR A 201 -30.72 10.45 -15.06
CA THR A 201 -31.03 11.60 -15.93
C THR A 201 -30.39 12.86 -15.35
N TRP A 202 -29.82 13.70 -16.23
CA TRP A 202 -29.10 14.90 -15.84
C TRP A 202 -30.03 16.06 -15.48
N ASN A 203 -29.75 16.72 -14.35
CA ASN A 203 -30.60 17.76 -13.75
C ASN A 203 -30.13 19.19 -14.07
N GLY A 204 -29.42 19.39 -15.19
CA GLY A 204 -28.91 20.69 -15.61
C GLY A 204 -27.60 21.11 -14.94
N TYR A 205 -27.13 22.31 -15.26
CA TYR A 205 -25.91 22.93 -14.71
C TYR A 205 -26.09 23.40 -13.25
N SER A 206 -26.40 22.48 -12.34
CA SER A 206 -26.51 22.73 -10.90
C SER A 206 -25.74 21.66 -10.12
N GLY A 207 -25.15 22.06 -8.98
CA GLY A 207 -24.32 21.16 -8.17
C GLY A 207 -23.17 20.53 -8.96
N ASP A 208 -22.96 19.23 -8.76
CA ASP A 208 -21.94 18.43 -9.44
C ASP A 208 -22.39 17.94 -10.83
N TRP A 209 -22.72 18.89 -11.71
CA TRP A 209 -23.30 18.65 -13.05
C TRP A 209 -22.43 17.80 -14.00
N ARG A 210 -21.18 17.50 -13.64
CA ARG A 210 -20.28 16.63 -14.42
C ARG A 210 -20.52 15.15 -14.13
N ASN A 211 -21.09 14.86 -12.97
CA ASN A 211 -21.58 13.54 -12.59
C ASN A 211 -23.07 13.42 -12.92
N ILE A 212 -23.49 12.19 -13.18
CA ILE A 212 -24.90 11.80 -13.22
C ILE A 212 -25.10 10.72 -12.16
N THR A 213 -25.97 10.99 -11.18
CA THR A 213 -26.20 10.13 -10.01
C THR A 213 -27.38 9.21 -10.27
N PHE A 214 -27.25 7.93 -9.94
CA PHE A 214 -28.37 6.99 -9.98
C PHE A 214 -29.23 7.13 -8.71
N ASN A 215 -30.52 6.81 -8.77
CA ASN A 215 -31.42 6.98 -7.63
C ASN A 215 -31.01 6.13 -6.41
N ASP A 216 -30.54 4.92 -6.70
CA ASP A 216 -30.12 3.91 -5.74
C ASP A 216 -28.75 3.37 -6.19
N SER A 217 -27.89 2.98 -5.24
CA SER A 217 -26.60 2.34 -5.55
C SER A 217 -26.78 0.86 -5.90
N PHE A 218 -25.99 0.35 -6.84
CA PHE A 218 -26.06 -1.03 -7.33
C PHE A 218 -24.68 -1.64 -7.59
N THR A 219 -24.57 -2.96 -7.48
CA THR A 219 -23.34 -3.70 -7.79
C THR A 219 -23.36 -4.18 -9.24
N LEU A 220 -22.27 -3.92 -9.98
CA LEU A 220 -21.92 -4.64 -11.20
C LEU A 220 -20.99 -5.80 -10.82
N TYR A 221 -21.47 -7.03 -10.93
CA TYR A 221 -20.77 -8.22 -10.45
C TYR A 221 -19.63 -8.67 -11.39
N ALA A 222 -18.57 -9.21 -10.79
CA ALA A 222 -17.42 -9.79 -11.48
C ALA A 222 -17.83 -10.82 -12.53
N GLY A 223 -17.23 -10.75 -13.72
CA GLY A 223 -17.50 -11.65 -14.85
C GLY A 223 -18.87 -11.50 -15.50
N THR A 224 -19.77 -10.66 -14.97
CA THR A 224 -21.11 -10.46 -15.54
C THR A 224 -21.07 -9.38 -16.62
N THR A 225 -21.59 -9.68 -17.81
CA THR A 225 -21.72 -8.70 -18.89
C THR A 225 -23.00 -7.90 -18.76
N TYR A 226 -22.87 -6.58 -18.80
CA TYR A 226 -23.97 -5.63 -18.77
C TYR A 226 -23.95 -4.79 -20.04
N ASN A 227 -25.12 -4.54 -20.62
CA ASN A 227 -25.33 -3.61 -21.72
C ASN A 227 -25.42 -2.18 -21.17
N TYR A 228 -24.94 -1.20 -21.94
CA TYR A 228 -25.09 0.24 -21.61
C TYR A 228 -25.61 1.07 -22.78
N SER A 229 -26.23 2.20 -22.45
CA SER A 229 -26.61 3.27 -23.36
C SER A 229 -26.39 4.62 -22.65
N ILE A 230 -25.45 5.40 -23.15
CA ILE A 230 -25.02 6.68 -22.57
C ILE A 230 -25.23 7.77 -23.63
N ARG A 231 -26.06 8.76 -23.32
CA ARG A 231 -26.34 9.91 -24.20
C ARG A 231 -25.59 11.12 -23.68
N THR A 232 -24.64 11.62 -24.47
CA THR A 232 -23.72 12.70 -24.08
C THR A 232 -24.15 14.06 -24.61
N GLY A 233 -23.93 15.10 -23.81
CA GLY A 233 -24.11 16.51 -24.15
C GLY A 233 -22.76 17.21 -24.35
N SER A 234 -22.72 18.22 -25.23
CA SER A 234 -21.49 18.95 -25.62
C SER A 234 -20.40 18.03 -26.20
N TYR A 235 -19.13 18.18 -25.80
CA TYR A 235 -17.98 17.43 -26.34
C TYR A 235 -17.30 16.60 -25.25
N PRO A 236 -17.67 15.32 -25.12
CA PRO A 236 -17.04 14.41 -24.16
C PRO A 236 -15.75 13.80 -24.76
N GLN A 237 -14.83 13.31 -23.93
CA GLN A 237 -13.63 12.62 -24.42
C GLN A 237 -13.99 11.21 -24.89
N ILE A 238 -13.43 10.77 -26.02
CA ILE A 238 -13.80 9.51 -26.67
C ILE A 238 -12.54 8.69 -26.97
N HIS A 239 -12.54 7.44 -26.51
CA HIS A 239 -11.55 6.43 -26.84
C HIS A 239 -11.87 5.84 -28.22
N HIS A 240 -10.99 6.07 -29.19
CA HIS A 240 -11.11 5.64 -30.59
C HIS A 240 -10.70 4.16 -30.77
N ASN A 241 -11.22 3.31 -29.89
CA ASN A 241 -11.01 1.87 -29.86
C ASN A 241 -12.37 1.16 -29.75
N ARG A 242 -12.51 0.00 -30.38
CA ARG A 242 -13.71 -0.86 -30.19
C ARG A 242 -13.79 -1.49 -28.82
N THR A 243 -12.65 -1.80 -28.21
CA THR A 243 -12.52 -2.44 -26.90
C THR A 243 -11.45 -1.75 -26.08
N LEU A 244 -11.70 -1.57 -24.78
CA LEU A 244 -10.76 -1.00 -23.82
C LEU A 244 -10.76 -1.87 -22.56
N SER A 245 -9.57 -2.27 -22.10
CA SER A 245 -9.40 -2.81 -20.75
C SER A 245 -9.13 -1.66 -19.79
N THR A 246 -9.72 -1.74 -18.61
CA THR A 246 -9.34 -0.96 -17.43
C THR A 246 -8.66 -1.90 -16.44
N GLU A 247 -8.31 -1.40 -15.25
CA GLU A 247 -7.81 -2.23 -14.13
C GLU A 247 -8.93 -3.10 -13.52
N SER A 248 -10.19 -2.66 -13.64
CA SER A 248 -11.36 -3.27 -12.96
C SER A 248 -12.34 -3.96 -13.91
N GLY A 249 -12.14 -3.91 -15.23
CA GLY A 249 -13.00 -4.61 -16.20
C GLY A 249 -12.76 -4.23 -17.67
N TRP A 250 -13.53 -4.84 -18.57
CA TRP A 250 -13.60 -4.46 -19.98
C TRP A 250 -14.79 -3.55 -20.28
N ILE A 251 -14.62 -2.67 -21.27
CA ILE A 251 -15.70 -1.95 -21.94
C ILE A 251 -15.55 -2.07 -23.46
N ASN A 252 -16.65 -2.28 -24.18
CA ASN A 252 -16.71 -2.53 -25.62
C ASN A 252 -17.80 -1.67 -26.27
N CYS A 253 -17.47 -1.00 -27.39
CA CYS A 253 -18.42 -0.28 -28.22
C CYS A 253 -19.21 -1.27 -29.09
N THR A 254 -20.54 -1.27 -28.95
CA THR A 254 -21.45 -1.95 -29.88
C THR A 254 -21.88 -0.99 -30.99
N GLN A 255 -22.17 0.27 -30.65
CA GLN A 255 -22.45 1.33 -31.61
C GLN A 255 -22.35 2.71 -30.94
N PHE A 256 -21.67 3.66 -31.58
CA PHE A 256 -21.83 5.09 -31.28
C PHE A 256 -22.49 5.78 -32.46
N THR A 257 -23.50 6.61 -32.22
CA THR A 257 -24.11 7.47 -33.26
C THR A 257 -24.05 8.92 -32.80
N ASP A 258 -23.39 9.77 -33.60
CA ASP A 258 -23.19 11.18 -33.30
C ASP A 258 -24.44 12.06 -33.55
N THR A 259 -24.38 13.31 -33.10
CA THR A 259 -25.44 14.31 -33.28
C THR A 259 -25.71 14.71 -34.74
N ASN A 260 -24.87 14.32 -35.70
CA ASN A 260 -25.15 14.43 -37.13
C ASN A 260 -25.81 13.16 -37.72
N GLY A 261 -26.05 12.14 -36.89
CA GLY A 261 -26.61 10.86 -37.30
C GLY A 261 -25.61 9.90 -37.94
N LYS A 262 -24.29 10.15 -37.82
CA LYS A 262 -23.26 9.25 -38.33
C LYS A 262 -22.86 8.22 -37.27
N THR A 263 -22.72 6.96 -37.71
CA THR A 263 -22.47 5.82 -36.84
C THR A 263 -21.02 5.32 -36.92
N TYR A 264 -20.50 4.87 -35.77
CA TYR A 264 -19.15 4.36 -35.53
C TYR A 264 -19.23 3.09 -34.65
N TYR A 265 -18.18 2.27 -34.63
CA TYR A 265 -18.15 0.96 -33.97
C TYR A 265 -16.91 0.79 -33.06
N ASP A 266 -16.31 1.93 -32.72
CA ASP A 266 -14.94 2.09 -32.25
C ASP A 266 -14.80 3.36 -31.38
N TRP A 267 -15.90 3.89 -30.85
CA TRP A 267 -15.97 5.18 -30.14
C TRP A 267 -16.53 4.98 -28.72
N ILE A 268 -15.69 4.48 -27.82
CA ILE A 268 -16.00 4.26 -26.40
C ILE A 268 -16.01 5.62 -25.69
N GLN A 269 -17.06 5.89 -24.92
CA GLN A 269 -17.13 7.09 -24.08
C GLN A 269 -16.15 6.97 -22.90
N ALA A 270 -15.27 7.95 -22.73
CA ALA A 270 -14.46 8.05 -21.52
C ALA A 270 -15.34 8.40 -20.30
N ILE A 271 -15.54 7.41 -19.42
CA ILE A 271 -16.33 7.47 -18.19
C ILE A 271 -15.53 6.97 -16.98
N ARG A 272 -16.05 7.28 -15.78
CA ARG A 272 -15.69 6.58 -14.54
C ARG A 272 -16.94 6.26 -13.73
N LEU A 273 -17.03 5.03 -13.20
CA LEU A 273 -18.10 4.56 -12.32
C LEU A 273 -17.58 4.43 -10.88
N PHE A 274 -18.35 4.96 -9.94
CA PHE A 274 -18.25 4.93 -8.47
C PHE A 274 -19.66 5.18 -7.90
#